data_AF-A0A1W2FJ60-F1
#
_entry.id   AF-A0A1W2FJ60-F1
#
_cell.length_a   1.000
_cell.length_b   1.000
_cell.length_c   1.000
_cell.angle_alpha   90.00
_cell.angle_beta   90.00
_cell.angle_gamma   90.00
#
_symmetry.space_group_name_H-M   'P 1'
#
loop_
_entity.id
_entity.type
_entity.pdbx_description
1 polymer ?
#
loop_
_entity_poly.entity_id
_entity_poly.type
_entity_poly.pdbx_seq_one_letter_code
_entity_poly.pdbx_strand_id
1 'polypeptide(L)'
;MKRVMGLGLLVGVVVGLVFGLTNGVWAGVVGGVGYGLGVAVVLRHVWGSPAMSRLGAKQRKRVRRALRSGMPMDDPKLAPALIDYGKAILAAPIAPKAISAVLGLVLVGMVAAAVFGLIDVDRGVTYGLPFLGIALVAELVFMPFSHRQRDRVARSVRKTEALRGP
;
A
#
# COMPACT_ATOMS: atom_id res chain seq x y z
N MET A 1 -13.31 0.86 10.84
CA MET A 1 -12.11 0.11 11.26
C MET A 1 -12.23 -1.39 10.98
N LYS A 2 -13.30 -2.09 11.41
CA LYS A 2 -13.51 -3.54 11.15
C LYS A 2 -13.35 -3.96 9.67
N ARG A 3 -13.88 -3.18 8.72
CA ARG A 3 -13.75 -3.44 7.27
C ARG A 3 -12.31 -3.43 6.75
N VAL A 4 -11.44 -2.60 7.33
CA VAL A 4 -10.05 -2.44 6.87
C VAL A 4 -9.18 -3.60 7.35
N MET A 5 -9.36 -4.02 8.62
CA MET A 5 -8.75 -5.24 9.14
C MET A 5 -9.25 -6.47 8.38
N GLY A 6 -10.57 -6.57 8.11
CA GLY A 6 -11.13 -7.67 7.33
C GLY A 6 -10.50 -7.79 5.93
N LEU A 7 -10.28 -6.66 5.25
CA LEU A 7 -9.66 -6.67 3.93
C LEU A 7 -8.18 -7.09 3.97
N GLY A 8 -7.40 -6.57 4.93
CA GLY A 8 -5.99 -6.95 5.09
C GLY A 8 -5.83 -8.43 5.46
N LEU A 9 -6.71 -8.95 6.31
CA LEU A 9 -6.69 -10.35 6.73
C LEU A 9 -7.14 -11.28 5.60
N LEU A 10 -8.16 -10.89 4.82
CA LEU A 10 -8.58 -11.63 3.63
C LEU A 10 -7.47 -11.68 2.57
N VAL A 11 -6.79 -10.56 2.33
CA VAL A 11 -5.62 -10.51 1.45
C VAL A 11 -4.51 -11.42 1.99
N GLY A 12 -4.22 -11.38 3.29
CA GLY A 12 -3.24 -12.26 3.93
C GLY A 12 -3.58 -13.75 3.81
N VAL A 13 -4.87 -14.12 3.95
CA VAL A 13 -5.35 -15.50 3.77
C VAL A 13 -5.20 -15.96 2.33
N VAL A 14 -5.58 -15.13 1.35
CA VAL A 14 -5.41 -15.46 -0.08
C VAL A 14 -3.94 -15.65 -0.42
N VAL A 15 -3.08 -14.73 0.03
CA VAL A 15 -1.63 -14.83 -0.16
C VAL A 15 -1.05 -16.05 0.54
N GLY A 16 -1.50 -16.35 1.76
CA GLY A 16 -1.03 -17.50 2.53
C GLY A 16 -1.47 -18.83 1.95
N LEU A 17 -2.69 -18.95 1.42
CA LEU A 17 -3.16 -20.13 0.71
C LEU A 17 -2.33 -20.39 -0.54
N VAL A 18 -2.12 -19.34 -1.33
CA VAL A 18 -1.26 -19.35 -2.51
C VAL A 18 0.16 -19.81 -2.18
N PHE A 19 0.77 -19.24 -1.15
CA PHE A 19 2.14 -19.56 -0.76
C PHE A 19 2.23 -20.95 -0.13
N GLY A 20 1.18 -21.36 0.59
CA GLY A 20 1.09 -22.65 1.27
C GLY A 20 0.95 -23.82 0.31
N LEU A 21 0.16 -23.65 -0.75
CA LEU A 21 0.01 -24.63 -1.82
C LEU A 21 1.29 -24.84 -2.62
N THR A 22 2.16 -23.82 -2.68
CA THR A 22 3.34 -23.82 -3.54
C THR A 22 4.63 -24.15 -2.79
N ASN A 23 4.79 -23.67 -1.56
CA ASN A 23 6.04 -23.76 -0.79
C ASN A 23 5.86 -24.49 0.55
N GLY A 24 4.72 -25.18 0.73
CA GLY A 24 4.36 -25.87 1.95
C GLY A 24 3.58 -24.98 2.93
N VAL A 25 2.69 -25.61 3.70
CA VAL A 25 1.70 -24.95 4.58
C VAL A 25 2.32 -23.89 5.48
N TRP A 26 3.50 -24.16 6.05
CA TRP A 26 4.18 -23.22 6.96
C TRP A 26 4.65 -21.93 6.28
N ALA A 27 5.17 -22.01 5.05
CA ALA A 27 5.53 -20.82 4.28
C ALA A 27 4.29 -19.98 3.95
N GLY A 28 3.18 -20.66 3.65
CA GLY A 28 1.83 -20.08 3.55
C GLY A 28 1.41 -19.27 4.76
N VAL A 29 1.45 -19.90 5.93
CA VAL A 29 1.02 -19.27 7.18
C VAL A 29 1.90 -18.08 7.52
N VAL A 30 3.23 -18.24 7.50
CA VAL A 30 4.16 -17.15 7.88
C VAL A 30 4.07 -15.99 6.90
N GLY A 31 4.11 -16.27 5.59
CA GLY A 31 4.02 -15.25 4.54
C GLY A 31 2.66 -14.54 4.53
N GLY A 32 1.57 -15.30 4.62
CA GLY A 32 0.21 -14.76 4.62
C GLY A 32 -0.11 -13.90 5.84
N VAL A 33 0.28 -14.35 7.03
CA VAL A 33 0.07 -13.58 8.27
C VAL A 33 0.92 -12.32 8.28
N GLY A 34 2.21 -12.43 7.95
CA GLY A 34 3.12 -11.29 7.89
C GLY A 34 2.65 -10.24 6.89
N TYR A 35 2.27 -10.66 5.69
CA TYR A 35 1.76 -9.78 4.64
C TYR A 35 0.41 -9.14 5.03
N GLY A 36 -0.53 -9.93 5.54
CA GLY A 36 -1.85 -9.46 5.96
C GLY A 36 -1.75 -8.42 7.08
N LEU A 37 -0.87 -8.63 8.06
CA LEU A 37 -0.59 -7.66 9.12
C LEU A 37 0.04 -6.39 8.56
N GLY A 38 1.02 -6.51 7.66
CA GLY A 38 1.63 -5.37 6.99
C GLY A 38 0.59 -4.52 6.26
N VAL A 39 -0.22 -5.15 5.39
CA VAL A 39 -1.30 -4.48 4.66
C VAL A 39 -2.33 -3.87 5.60
N ALA A 40 -2.70 -4.55 6.69
CA ALA A 40 -3.64 -4.03 7.67
C ALA A 40 -3.11 -2.78 8.39
N VAL A 41 -1.83 -2.75 8.77
CA VAL A 41 -1.19 -1.59 9.40
C VAL A 41 -1.15 -0.41 8.44
N VAL A 42 -0.76 -0.65 7.18
CA VAL A 42 -0.71 0.38 6.13
C VAL A 42 -2.11 0.92 5.86
N LEU A 43 -3.09 0.06 5.60
CA LEU A 43 -4.46 0.48 5.35
C LEU A 43 -5.07 1.17 6.58
N ARG A 44 -4.70 0.78 7.80
CA ARG A 44 -5.15 1.47 9.02
C ARG A 44 -4.62 2.90 9.07
N HIS A 45 -3.35 3.12 8.76
CA HIS A 45 -2.77 4.46 8.75
C HIS A 45 -3.32 5.32 7.61
N VAL A 46 -3.43 4.77 6.40
CA VAL A 46 -3.88 5.52 5.23
C VAL A 46 -5.40 5.68 5.26
N TRP A 47 -6.18 4.61 5.39
CA TRP A 47 -7.64 4.68 5.27
C TRP A 47 -8.35 4.98 6.59
N GLY A 48 -7.65 4.89 7.73
CA GLY A 48 -8.21 5.15 9.05
C GLY A 48 -8.23 6.63 9.47
N SER A 49 -7.71 7.55 8.66
CA SER A 49 -7.73 8.98 8.99
C SER A 49 -9.16 9.47 9.21
N PRO A 50 -9.51 9.94 10.43
CA PRO A 50 -10.84 10.49 10.73
C PRO A 50 -11.23 11.67 9.84
N ALA A 51 -10.24 12.40 9.33
CA ALA A 51 -10.46 13.54 8.44
C ALA A 51 -11.08 13.12 7.09
N MET A 52 -10.72 11.94 6.57
CA MET A 52 -11.25 11.43 5.31
C MET A 52 -12.64 10.78 5.44
N SER A 53 -13.01 10.31 6.63
CA SER A 53 -14.30 9.61 6.84
C SER A 53 -15.50 10.56 6.81
N ARG A 54 -15.29 11.83 7.18
CA ARG A 54 -16.31 12.90 7.18
C ARG A 54 -16.58 13.47 5.78
N LEU A 55 -15.73 13.19 4.80
CA LEU A 55 -15.85 13.72 3.45
C LEU A 55 -16.72 12.84 2.54
N GLY A 56 -17.49 13.46 1.65
CA GLY A 56 -18.18 12.77 0.56
C GLY A 56 -17.20 12.15 -0.45
N ALA A 57 -17.65 11.19 -1.27
CA ALA A 57 -16.79 10.48 -2.22
C ALA A 57 -16.09 11.42 -3.23
N LYS A 58 -16.80 12.44 -3.73
CA LYS A 58 -16.24 13.46 -4.65
C LYS A 58 -15.14 14.30 -3.96
N GLN A 59 -15.37 14.70 -2.72
CA GLN A 59 -14.39 15.47 -1.92
C GLN A 59 -13.14 14.63 -1.64
N ARG A 60 -13.30 13.36 -1.24
CA ARG A 60 -12.17 12.43 -1.06
C ARG A 60 -11.34 12.29 -2.33
N LYS A 61 -12.00 12.15 -3.49
CA LYS A 61 -11.30 12.07 -4.79
C LYS A 61 -10.52 13.36 -5.08
N ARG A 62 -11.09 14.53 -4.78
CA ARG A 62 -10.42 15.84 -4.96
C ARG A 62 -9.19 15.98 -4.06
N VAL A 63 -9.31 15.66 -2.77
CA VAL A 63 -8.19 15.67 -1.81
C VAL A 63 -7.08 14.72 -2.24
N ARG A 64 -7.43 13.48 -2.60
CA ARG A 64 -6.44 12.49 -3.09
C ARG A 64 -5.74 12.96 -4.37
N ARG A 65 -6.48 13.57 -5.29
CA ARG A 65 -5.91 14.12 -6.54
C ARG A 65 -4.91 15.24 -6.23
N ALA A 66 -5.29 16.20 -5.38
CA ALA A 66 -4.42 17.32 -5.00
C ALA A 66 -3.12 16.85 -4.32
N LEU A 67 -3.20 15.89 -3.39
CA LEU A 67 -2.03 15.30 -2.77
C LEU A 67 -1.13 14.57 -3.77
N ARG A 68 -1.72 13.81 -4.70
CA ARG A 68 -0.96 13.06 -5.71
C ARG A 68 -0.26 13.96 -6.72
N SER A 69 -0.87 15.09 -7.07
CA SER A 69 -0.27 16.10 -7.95
C SER A 69 0.67 17.06 -7.20
N GLY A 70 0.64 17.09 -5.87
CA GLY A 70 1.40 18.07 -5.09
C GLY A 70 0.82 19.49 -5.18
N MET A 71 -0.46 19.62 -5.54
CA MET A 71 -1.15 20.91 -5.66
C MET A 71 -1.72 21.35 -4.30
N PRO A 72 -1.78 22.66 -4.01
CA PRO A 72 -2.47 23.17 -2.82
C PRO A 72 -3.98 22.92 -2.90
N MET A 73 -4.67 23.00 -1.76
CA MET A 73 -6.12 23.00 -1.70
C MET A 73 -6.64 24.40 -1.36
N ASP A 74 -7.20 25.09 -2.36
CA ASP A 74 -7.74 26.44 -2.18
C ASP A 74 -9.09 26.44 -1.45
N ASP A 75 -9.78 25.30 -1.40
CA ASP A 75 -11.06 25.16 -0.72
C ASP A 75 -10.87 25.07 0.80
N PRO A 76 -11.28 26.08 1.59
CA PRO A 76 -11.03 26.15 3.02
C PRO A 76 -11.73 25.02 3.80
N LYS A 77 -12.79 24.42 3.24
CA LYS A 77 -13.48 23.27 3.88
C LYS A 77 -12.69 21.96 3.70
N LEU A 78 -11.88 21.85 2.65
CA LEU A 78 -11.11 20.65 2.32
C LEU A 78 -9.65 20.73 2.74
N ALA A 79 -9.11 21.94 2.92
CA ALA A 79 -7.74 22.18 3.34
C ALA A 79 -7.35 21.44 4.65
N PRO A 80 -8.14 21.47 5.74
CA PRO A 80 -7.80 20.73 6.96
C PRO A 80 -7.70 19.23 6.72
N ALA A 81 -8.63 18.67 5.96
CA ALA A 81 -8.62 17.24 5.66
C ALA A 81 -7.44 16.83 4.77
N LEU A 82 -6.98 17.70 3.87
CA LEU A 82 -5.77 17.47 3.10
C LEU A 82 -4.52 17.49 4.00
N ILE A 83 -4.42 18.47 4.91
CA ILE A 83 -3.29 18.61 5.84
C ILE A 83 -3.21 17.39 6.76
N ASP A 84 -4.32 17.02 7.41
CA ASP A 84 -4.37 15.89 8.34
C ASP A 84 -4.05 14.56 7.64
N TYR A 85 -4.61 14.36 6.44
CA TYR A 85 -4.35 13.15 5.66
C TYR A 85 -2.91 13.12 5.13
N GLY A 86 -2.36 14.26 4.71
CA GLY A 86 -0.96 14.38 4.29
C GLY A 86 0.01 14.12 5.44
N LYS A 87 -0.25 14.68 6.63
CA LYS A 87 0.52 14.41 7.86
C LYS A 87 0.44 12.94 8.25
N ALA A 88 -0.72 12.30 8.14
CA ALA A 88 -0.84 10.85 8.40
C ALA A 88 -0.01 10.00 7.44
N ILE A 89 0.06 10.36 6.14
CA ILE A 89 0.94 9.68 5.16
C ILE A 89 2.42 9.89 5.49
N LEU A 90 2.79 11.11 5.88
CA LEU A 90 4.17 11.45 6.24
C LEU A 90 4.61 10.81 7.56
N ALA A 91 3.71 10.70 8.54
CA ALA A 91 3.93 10.08 9.84
C ALA A 91 3.96 8.54 9.79
N ALA A 92 3.48 7.92 8.70
CA ALA A 92 3.55 6.47 8.56
C ALA A 92 5.03 6.02 8.67
N PRO A 93 5.37 5.12 9.61
CA PRO A 93 6.75 4.72 9.92
C PRO A 93 7.37 3.80 8.84
N ILE A 94 6.78 3.77 7.65
CA ILE A 94 7.24 2.94 6.57
C ILE A 94 8.51 3.59 6.02
N ALA A 95 9.66 3.03 6.42
CA ALA A 95 10.93 3.38 5.83
C ALA A 95 10.85 3.06 4.33
N PRO A 96 11.19 4.00 3.43
CA PRO A 96 11.25 3.72 2.00
C PRO A 96 12.14 2.51 1.68
N LYS A 97 13.22 2.34 2.47
CA LYS A 97 14.09 1.16 2.43
C LYS A 97 13.35 -0.15 2.73
N ALA A 98 12.39 -0.16 3.65
CA ALA A 98 11.61 -1.36 3.97
C ALA A 98 10.71 -1.76 2.79
N ILE A 99 10.13 -0.78 2.09
CA ILE A 99 9.35 -1.04 0.86
C ILE A 99 10.24 -1.62 -0.22
N SER A 100 11.40 -0.99 -0.46
CA SER A 100 12.36 -1.49 -1.45
C SER A 100 12.89 -2.87 -1.10
N ALA A 101 13.11 -3.17 0.19
CA ALA A 101 13.52 -4.49 0.63
C ALA A 101 12.42 -5.54 0.39
N VAL A 102 11.15 -5.21 0.68
CA VAL A 102 10.00 -6.09 0.42
C VAL A 102 9.84 -6.32 -1.08
N LEU A 103 9.88 -5.27 -1.91
CA LEU A 103 9.81 -5.40 -3.37
C LEU A 103 10.98 -6.22 -3.92
N GLY A 104 12.20 -5.99 -3.42
CA GLY A 104 13.38 -6.76 -3.79
C GLY A 104 13.22 -8.24 -3.44
N LEU A 105 12.74 -8.56 -2.24
CA LEU A 105 12.41 -9.93 -1.82
C LEU A 105 11.36 -10.58 -2.72
N VAL A 106 10.28 -9.85 -3.04
CA VAL A 106 9.24 -10.34 -3.95
C VAL A 106 9.84 -10.62 -5.33
N LEU A 107 10.66 -9.71 -5.86
CA LEU A 107 11.28 -9.84 -7.17
C LEU A 107 12.27 -11.02 -7.23
N VAL A 108 13.10 -11.21 -6.20
CA VAL A 108 13.95 -12.39 -6.06
C VAL A 108 13.10 -13.67 -6.01
N GLY A 109 11.98 -13.65 -5.26
CA GLY A 109 11.02 -14.75 -5.24
C GLY A 109 10.42 -15.06 -6.62
N MET A 110 10.07 -14.03 -7.39
CA MET A 110 9.59 -14.19 -8.76
C MET A 110 10.63 -14.82 -9.68
N VAL A 111 11.89 -14.35 -9.60
CA VAL A 111 13.00 -14.89 -10.40
C VAL A 111 13.26 -16.35 -10.03
N ALA A 112 13.32 -16.67 -8.75
CA ALA A 112 13.49 -18.06 -8.29
C ALA A 112 12.35 -18.95 -8.80
N ALA A 113 11.09 -18.52 -8.65
CA ALA A 113 9.93 -19.26 -9.13
C ALA A 113 9.96 -19.48 -10.65
N ALA A 114 10.37 -18.47 -11.42
CA ALA A 114 10.53 -18.58 -12.86
C ALA A 114 11.62 -19.58 -13.25
N VAL A 115 12.78 -19.56 -12.57
CA VAL A 115 13.88 -20.51 -12.80
C VAL A 115 13.47 -21.94 -12.47
N PHE A 116 12.79 -22.17 -11.34
CA PHE A 116 12.27 -23.50 -11.00
C PHE A 116 11.17 -23.96 -11.98
N GLY A 117 10.34 -23.04 -12.47
CA GLY A 117 9.32 -23.34 -13.48
C GLY A 117 9.89 -23.73 -14.86
N LEU A 118 11.12 -23.32 -15.19
CA LEU A 118 11.81 -23.76 -16.42
C LEU A 118 12.33 -25.19 -16.32
N ILE A 119 12.60 -25.68 -15.10
CA ILE A 119 13.07 -27.04 -14.86
C ILE A 119 11.89 -28.03 -14.92
N ASP A 120 10.68 -27.57 -14.57
CA ASP A 120 9.49 -28.40 -14.41
C ASP A 120 8.32 -27.82 -15.24
N VAL A 121 8.34 -28.09 -16.55
CA VAL A 121 7.51 -27.43 -17.58
C VAL A 121 6.00 -27.56 -17.35
N ASP A 122 5.54 -28.69 -16.80
CA ASP A 122 4.11 -28.92 -16.49
C ASP A 122 3.62 -28.16 -15.25
N ARG A 123 4.53 -27.60 -14.45
CA ARG A 123 4.23 -26.96 -13.17
C ARG A 123 4.43 -25.44 -13.20
N GLY A 124 5.37 -24.92 -14.00
CA GLY A 124 5.82 -23.52 -13.97
C GLY A 124 4.72 -22.45 -14.08
N VAL A 125 3.66 -22.69 -14.87
CA VAL A 125 2.55 -21.72 -15.02
C VAL A 125 1.72 -21.58 -13.74
N THR A 126 1.51 -22.67 -13.02
CA THR A 126 0.75 -22.71 -11.76
C THR A 126 1.46 -21.96 -10.64
N TYR A 127 2.79 -21.99 -10.62
CA TYR A 127 3.60 -21.30 -9.62
C TYR A 127 3.78 -19.81 -9.91
N GLY A 128 3.79 -19.36 -11.17
CA GLY A 128 4.09 -17.96 -11.53
C GLY A 128 2.94 -16.97 -11.32
N LEU A 129 1.69 -17.38 -11.61
CA LEU A 129 0.49 -16.51 -11.53
C LEU A 129 0.28 -15.86 -10.15
N PRO A 130 0.42 -16.59 -9.03
CA PRO A 130 0.20 -16.03 -7.71
C PRO A 130 1.26 -15.00 -7.28
N PHE A 131 2.53 -15.20 -7.68
CA PHE A 131 3.59 -14.22 -7.43
C PHE A 131 3.33 -12.91 -8.19
N LEU A 132 2.82 -13.00 -9.41
CA LEU A 132 2.35 -11.85 -10.18
C LEU A 132 1.25 -11.09 -9.42
N GLY A 133 0.30 -11.81 -8.83
CA GLY A 133 -0.74 -11.23 -7.97
C GLY A 133 -0.17 -10.52 -6.73
N ILE A 134 0.77 -11.15 -6.01
CA ILE A 134 1.43 -10.55 -4.84
C ILE A 134 2.21 -9.30 -5.24
N ALA A 135 2.98 -9.36 -6.33
CA ALA A 135 3.72 -8.22 -6.84
C ALA A 135 2.78 -7.06 -7.20
N LEU A 136 1.66 -7.35 -7.86
CA LEU A 136 0.67 -6.33 -8.21
C LEU A 136 0.03 -5.68 -6.98
N VAL A 137 -0.35 -6.47 -5.97
CA VAL A 137 -0.94 -5.92 -4.73
C VAL A 137 0.11 -5.13 -3.94
N ALA A 138 1.35 -5.63 -3.85
CA ALA A 138 2.45 -4.93 -3.23
C ALA A 138 2.71 -3.59 -3.93
N GLU A 139 2.85 -3.59 -5.26
CA GLU A 139 2.99 -2.39 -6.07
C GLU A 139 1.85 -1.41 -5.76
N LEU A 140 0.59 -1.85 -5.78
CA LEU A 140 -0.58 -1.00 -5.58
C LEU A 140 -0.68 -0.42 -4.16
N VAL A 141 -0.29 -1.19 -3.14
CA VAL A 141 -0.29 -0.79 -1.73
C VAL A 141 0.89 0.13 -1.41
N PHE A 142 2.06 -0.09 -2.02
CA PHE A 142 3.29 0.63 -1.73
C PHE A 142 3.57 1.83 -2.64
N MET A 143 2.97 1.88 -3.83
CA MET A 143 3.03 3.04 -4.74
C MET A 143 2.79 4.39 -4.02
N PRO A 144 1.79 4.53 -3.11
CA PRO A 144 1.57 5.81 -2.42
C PRO A 144 2.73 6.31 -1.54
N PHE A 145 3.70 5.45 -1.23
CA PHE A 145 4.82 5.73 -0.34
C PHE A 145 6.16 5.93 -1.04
N SER A 146 6.18 5.95 -2.38
CA SER A 146 7.40 6.29 -3.12
C SER A 146 7.95 7.67 -2.68
N HIS A 147 9.27 7.83 -2.65
CA HIS A 147 9.93 9.09 -2.27
C HIS A 147 9.34 10.30 -2.99
N ARG A 148 9.17 10.19 -4.32
CA ARG A 148 8.56 11.24 -5.15
C ARG A 148 7.15 11.61 -4.70
N GLN A 149 6.36 10.64 -4.23
CA GLN A 149 5.01 10.88 -3.75
C GLN A 149 5.00 11.50 -2.35
N ARG A 150 5.90 11.08 -1.45
CA ARG A 150 6.06 11.73 -0.14
C ARG A 150 6.47 13.20 -0.30
N ASP A 151 7.35 13.51 -1.26
CA ASP A 151 7.74 14.89 -1.55
C ASP A 151 6.57 15.71 -2.11
N ARG A 152 5.76 15.12 -3.00
CA ARG A 152 4.54 15.78 -3.52
C ARG A 152 3.54 16.04 -2.40
N VAL A 153 3.33 15.07 -1.51
CA VAL A 153 2.46 15.20 -0.34
C VAL A 153 2.98 16.32 0.58
N ALA A 154 4.27 16.31 0.91
CA ALA A 154 4.89 17.34 1.75
C ALA A 154 4.75 18.75 1.13
N ARG A 155 4.97 18.88 -0.19
CA ARG A 155 4.76 20.15 -0.90
C ARG A 155 3.30 20.60 -0.87
N SER A 156 2.34 19.70 -1.10
CA SER A 156 0.92 20.00 -1.05
C SER A 156 0.48 20.47 0.33
N VAL A 157 0.94 19.80 1.40
CA VAL A 157 0.66 20.18 2.79
C VAL A 157 1.23 21.57 3.09
N ARG A 158 2.54 21.79 2.84
CA ARG A 158 3.19 23.09 3.11
C ARG A 158 2.52 24.25 2.36
N LYS A 159 2.20 24.07 1.08
CA LYS A 159 1.51 25.10 0.28
C LYS A 159 0.09 25.37 0.80
N THR A 160 -0.62 24.35 1.24
CA THR A 160 -1.98 24.50 1.78
C THR A 160 -1.96 25.17 3.16
N GLU A 161 -0.96 24.88 3.99
CA GLU A 161 -0.74 25.57 5.26
C GLU A 161 -0.42 27.06 5.03
N ALA A 162 0.44 27.38 4.06
CA ALA A 162 0.77 28.77 3.71
C ALA A 162 -0.44 29.60 3.25
N LEU A 163 -1.39 28.97 2.53
CA LEU A 163 -2.62 29.63 2.08
C LEU A 163 -3.62 29.89 3.21
N ARG A 164 -3.54 29.14 4.32
CA ARG A 164 -4.52 29.24 5.41
C ARG A 164 -4.25 30.42 6.35
N GLY A 165 -3.05 31.01 6.26
CA GLY A 165 -2.58 32.01 7.22
C GLY A 165 -2.26 31.39 8.59
N PRO A 166 -1.46 32.08 9.42
CA PRO A 166 -1.22 31.70 10.82
C PRO A 166 -2.50 31.70 11.66
#